data_AF-D8Q3F8-F1
#
_entry.id   AF-D8Q3F8-F1
#
_cell.length_a   1.000
_cell.length_b   1.000
_cell.length_c   1.000
_cell.angle_alpha   90.00
_cell.angle_beta   90.00
_cell.angle_gamma   90.00
#
_symmetry.space_group_name_H-M   'P 1'
#
loop_
_entity.id
_entity.type
_entity.pdbx_description
1 polymer ?
#
loop_
_entity_poly.entity_id
_entity_poly.type
_entity_poly.pdbx_seq_one_letter_code
_entity_poly.pdbx_strand_id
1 'polypeptide(L)'
;MKKTWNVWRYNAHPAPFSEALASALVYYTYPFDTLPEIATHAPYHFAIADTGRKLRARYGEGLTSAELERDFPGLSSLDMLKIAYVWNIYAAWMRAVPDSAWRESSQVSAAQGESETGI
;
A
#
# COMPACT_ATOMS: atom_id res chain seq x y z
N MET A 1 -26.06 -13.56 -11.69
CA MET A 1 -24.74 -13.49 -12.36
C MET A 1 -23.65 -13.43 -11.31
N LYS A 2 -22.72 -14.39 -11.27
CA LYS A 2 -21.52 -14.31 -10.41
C LYS A 2 -20.57 -13.26 -11.02
N LYS A 3 -20.22 -12.22 -10.25
CA LYS A 3 -19.21 -11.24 -10.67
C LYS A 3 -17.83 -11.92 -10.64
N THR A 4 -17.25 -12.16 -11.80
CA THR A 4 -15.86 -12.60 -11.93
C THR A 4 -14.97 -11.38 -12.11
N TRP A 5 -13.89 -11.31 -11.33
CA TRP A 5 -12.88 -10.27 -11.45
C TRP A 5 -11.66 -10.89 -12.12
N ASN A 6 -11.24 -10.33 -13.26
CA ASN A 6 -10.06 -10.77 -13.98
C ASN A 6 -8.89 -9.85 -13.61
N VAL A 7 -7.80 -10.42 -13.11
CA VAL A 7 -6.54 -9.69 -12.87
C VAL A 7 -5.58 -10.03 -13.99
N TRP A 8 -5.07 -8.99 -14.68
CA TRP A 8 -4.11 -9.12 -15.76
C TRP A 8 -2.70 -8.98 -15.18
N ARG A 9 -1.77 -9.86 -15.55
CA ARG A 9 -0.35 -9.71 -15.19
C ARG A 9 0.54 -9.73 -16.41
N TYR A 10 1.57 -8.90 -16.33
CA TYR A 10 2.56 -8.69 -17.36
C TYR A 10 3.93 -8.92 -16.72
N ASN A 11 4.55 -10.07 -16.95
CA ASN A 11 5.84 -10.44 -16.36
C ASN A 11 7.05 -10.03 -17.23
N ALA A 12 6.83 -9.28 -18.31
CA ALA A 12 7.87 -8.83 -19.23
C ALA A 12 7.96 -7.28 -19.25
N HIS A 13 8.98 -6.71 -19.89
CA HIS A 13 9.06 -5.27 -20.18
C HIS A 13 8.03 -4.85 -21.24
N PRO A 14 7.52 -3.60 -21.28
CA PRO A 14 6.41 -3.22 -22.16
C PRO A 14 6.81 -3.46 -23.63
N ALA A 15 6.25 -4.51 -24.21
CA ALA A 15 6.40 -4.92 -25.58
C ALA A 15 5.05 -4.72 -26.27
N PRO A 16 5.03 -4.44 -27.57
CA PRO A 16 3.78 -4.35 -28.33
C PRO A 16 2.99 -5.65 -28.20
N PHE A 17 1.67 -5.52 -28.09
CA PHE A 17 0.76 -6.65 -27.93
C PHE A 17 0.95 -7.63 -29.10
N SER A 18 1.35 -8.87 -28.81
CA SER A 18 1.59 -9.92 -29.80
C SER A 18 0.82 -11.19 -29.43
N GLU A 19 0.58 -12.09 -30.39
CA GLU A 19 -0.07 -13.37 -30.13
C GLU A 19 0.73 -14.24 -29.13
N ALA A 20 2.07 -14.13 -29.16
CA ALA A 20 2.94 -14.76 -28.18
C ALA A 20 2.69 -14.20 -26.76
N LEU A 21 2.45 -12.90 -26.62
CA LEU A 21 2.08 -12.29 -25.35
C LEU A 21 0.71 -12.76 -24.85
N ALA A 22 -0.26 -12.92 -25.75
CA ALA A 22 -1.57 -13.44 -25.40
C ALA A 22 -1.48 -14.87 -24.81
N SER A 23 -0.57 -15.70 -25.34
CA SER A 23 -0.32 -17.05 -24.81
C SER A 23 0.42 -17.09 -23.46
N ALA A 24 1.07 -15.98 -23.06
CA ALA A 24 1.79 -15.86 -21.79
C ALA A 24 0.93 -15.28 -20.64
N LEU A 25 -0.32 -14.90 -20.92
CA LEU A 25 -1.25 -14.38 -19.91
C LEU A 25 -1.81 -15.50 -19.04
N VAL A 26 -1.55 -15.42 -17.74
CA VAL A 26 -2.15 -16.34 -16.75
C VAL A 26 -3.43 -15.71 -16.20
N TYR A 27 -4.56 -16.41 -16.36
CA TYR A 27 -5.86 -15.98 -15.86
C TYR A 27 -6.15 -16.64 -14.51
N TYR A 28 -6.43 -15.82 -13.49
CA TYR A 28 -6.89 -16.30 -12.18
C TYR A 28 -8.37 -15.99 -12.04
N THR A 29 -9.19 -17.02 -11.76
CA THR A 29 -10.64 -16.88 -11.60
C THR A 29 -11.05 -17.09 -10.13
N TYR A 30 -11.90 -16.22 -9.61
CA TYR A 30 -12.43 -16.35 -8.24
C TYR A 30 -13.53 -17.43 -8.17
N PRO A 31 -13.64 -18.22 -7.07
CA PRO A 31 -12.75 -18.23 -5.90
C PRO A 31 -11.40 -18.86 -6.24
N PHE A 32 -10.31 -18.20 -5.83
CA PHE A 32 -8.96 -18.63 -6.20
C PHE A 32 -8.58 -19.89 -5.43
N ASP A 33 -8.15 -20.96 -6.13
CA ASP A 33 -7.59 -22.16 -5.49
C ASP A 33 -6.20 -21.88 -4.90
N THR A 34 -5.43 -20.98 -5.52
CA THR A 34 -4.13 -20.49 -5.04
C THR A 34 -3.98 -19.01 -5.38
N LEU A 35 -3.67 -18.18 -4.37
CA LEU A 35 -3.33 -16.78 -4.59
C LEU A 35 -1.84 -16.73 -5.00
N PRO A 36 -1.49 -16.28 -6.22
CA PRO A 36 -0.09 -16.17 -6.61
C PRO A 36 0.63 -15.17 -5.72
N GLU A 37 1.88 -15.44 -5.38
CA GLU A 37 2.72 -14.49 -4.65
C GLU A 37 2.79 -13.19 -5.46
N ILE A 38 2.32 -12.09 -4.87
CA ILE A 38 2.32 -10.78 -5.50
C ILE A 38 3.59 -10.09 -5.01
N ALA A 39 4.63 -10.05 -5.84
CA ALA A 39 5.72 -9.11 -5.64
C ALA A 39 5.13 -7.70 -5.82
N THR A 40 4.75 -7.04 -4.73
CA THR A 40 4.20 -5.70 -4.80
C THR A 40 5.31 -4.75 -5.25
N HIS A 41 5.21 -4.25 -6.48
CA HIS A 41 6.10 -3.19 -7.00
C HIS A 41 5.99 -1.90 -6.17
N ALA A 42 4.92 -1.76 -5.38
CA ALA A 42 4.76 -0.69 -4.42
C ALA A 42 5.60 -0.99 -3.17
N PRO A 43 6.52 -0.10 -2.79
CA PRO A 43 7.18 -0.17 -1.50
C PRO A 43 6.17 -0.32 -0.34
N TYR A 44 6.52 -1.15 0.64
CA TYR A 44 5.63 -1.48 1.77
C TYR A 44 5.12 -0.24 2.52
N HIS A 45 5.89 0.85 2.53
CA HIS A 45 5.48 2.10 3.18
C HIS A 45 4.22 2.71 2.58
N PHE A 46 3.97 2.59 1.27
CA PHE A 46 2.73 3.07 0.68
C PHE A 46 1.53 2.24 1.11
N ALA A 47 1.69 0.91 1.19
CA ALA A 47 0.63 0.04 1.66
C ALA A 47 0.27 0.32 3.12
N ILE A 48 1.28 0.54 3.97
CA ILE A 48 1.09 0.93 5.38
C ILE A 48 0.41 2.29 5.47
N ALA A 49 0.89 3.29 4.73
CA ALA A 49 0.35 4.64 4.77
C ALA A 49 -1.10 4.72 4.29
N ASP A 50 -1.42 4.08 3.16
CA ASP A 50 -2.78 4.07 2.63
C ASP A 50 -3.75 3.31 3.53
N THR A 51 -3.34 2.13 4.01
CA THR A 51 -4.16 1.32 4.92
C THR A 51 -4.36 2.03 6.25
N GLY A 52 -3.29 2.54 6.87
CA GLY A 52 -3.35 3.29 8.12
C GLY A 52 -4.23 4.54 8.02
N ARG A 53 -4.15 5.28 6.91
CA ARG A 53 -5.03 6.42 6.63
C ARG A 53 -6.50 6.00 6.57
N LYS A 54 -6.82 4.92 5.86
CA LYS A 54 -8.20 4.40 5.76
C LYS A 54 -8.74 3.93 7.10
N LEU A 55 -7.91 3.24 7.89
CA LEU A 55 -8.28 2.84 9.25
C LEU A 55 -8.54 4.08 10.11
N ARG A 56 -7.65 5.08 10.10
CA ARG A 56 -7.80 6.32 10.89
C ARG A 56 -9.06 7.09 10.50
N ALA A 57 -9.39 7.14 9.22
CA ALA A 57 -10.63 7.77 8.74
C ALA A 57 -11.88 7.06 9.27
N ARG A 58 -11.80 5.75 9.54
CA ARG A 58 -12.94 4.95 10.01
C ARG A 58 -13.05 4.89 11.53
N TYR A 59 -11.93 4.76 12.25
CA TYR A 59 -11.90 4.48 13.69
C TYR A 59 -11.38 5.66 14.53
N GLY A 60 -10.93 6.75 13.90
CA GLY A 60 -10.46 7.96 14.60
C GLY A 60 -9.06 7.79 15.19
N GLU A 61 -8.84 8.15 16.45
CA GLU A 61 -7.51 8.08 17.09
C GLU A 61 -7.23 6.72 17.75
N GLY A 62 -8.21 5.81 17.76
CA GLY A 62 -8.08 4.49 18.37
C GLY A 62 -8.60 3.38 17.46
N LEU A 63 -8.08 2.18 17.65
CA LEU A 63 -8.57 0.97 17.01
C LEU A 63 -8.69 -0.11 18.08
N THR A 64 -9.89 -0.61 18.31
CA THR A 64 -10.13 -1.68 19.30
C THR A 64 -10.34 -3.04 18.64
N SER A 65 -10.01 -4.11 19.36
CA SER A 65 -10.28 -5.48 18.88
C SER A 65 -11.78 -5.72 18.68
N ALA A 66 -12.62 -5.17 19.55
CA ALA A 66 -14.08 -5.28 19.45
C ALA A 66 -14.63 -4.64 18.16
N GLU A 67 -14.09 -3.49 17.74
CA GLU A 67 -14.47 -2.86 16.46
C GLU A 67 -14.02 -3.68 15.26
N LEU A 68 -12.83 -4.29 15.31
CA LEU A 68 -12.33 -5.17 14.26
C LEU A 68 -13.18 -6.46 14.17
N GLU A 69 -13.50 -7.07 15.30
CA GLU A 69 -14.36 -8.26 15.35
C GLU A 69 -15.76 -7.98 14.80
N ARG A 70 -16.33 -6.82 15.14
CA ARG A 70 -17.65 -6.40 14.64
C ARG A 70 -17.63 -6.16 13.13
N ASP A 71 -16.64 -5.43 12.62
CA ASP A 71 -16.59 -5.01 11.22
C ASP A 71 -16.08 -6.12 10.28
N PHE A 72 -15.29 -7.06 10.79
CA PHE A 72 -14.67 -8.14 10.04
C PHE A 72 -14.82 -9.48 10.79
N PRO A 73 -16.05 -10.02 10.87
CA PRO A 73 -16.29 -11.28 11.55
C PRO A 73 -15.51 -12.41 10.87
N GLY A 74 -14.77 -13.18 11.66
CA GLY A 74 -13.96 -14.31 11.16
C GLY A 74 -12.51 -13.96 10.83
N LEU A 75 -12.04 -12.73 11.11
CA LEU A 75 -10.61 -12.43 11.13
C LEU A 75 -9.88 -13.37 12.10
N SER A 76 -8.76 -13.93 11.67
CA SER A 76 -7.87 -14.64 12.59
C SER A 76 -7.20 -13.66 13.54
N SER A 77 -6.80 -14.13 14.73
CA SER A 77 -6.05 -13.31 15.68
C SER A 77 -4.73 -12.78 15.08
N LEU A 78 -4.13 -13.55 14.17
CA LEU A 78 -2.92 -13.13 13.44
C LEU A 78 -3.21 -11.95 12.51
N ASP A 79 -4.35 -11.95 11.83
CA ASP A 79 -4.70 -10.85 10.92
C ASP A 79 -5.11 -9.60 11.69
N MET A 80 -5.81 -9.74 12.82
CA MET A 80 -6.05 -8.61 13.74
C MET A 80 -4.74 -7.99 14.21
N LEU A 81 -3.74 -8.82 14.55
CA LEU A 81 -2.42 -8.35 14.95
C LEU A 81 -1.71 -7.61 13.81
N LYS A 82 -1.79 -8.09 12.57
CA LYS A 82 -1.24 -7.38 11.39
C LYS A 82 -1.89 -6.00 11.21
N ILE A 83 -3.21 -5.92 11.34
CA ILE A 83 -3.94 -4.64 11.24
C ILE A 83 -3.49 -3.68 12.35
N ALA A 84 -3.33 -4.18 13.59
CA ALA A 84 -2.83 -3.38 14.70
C ALA A 84 -1.39 -2.89 14.47
N TYR A 85 -0.51 -3.69 13.88
CA TYR A 85 0.83 -3.25 13.50
C TYR A 85 0.81 -2.13 12.46
N VAL A 86 0.02 -2.29 11.41
CA VAL A 86 -0.14 -1.26 10.37
C VAL A 86 -0.63 0.06 10.98
N TRP A 87 -1.63 -0.02 11.87
CA TRP A 87 -2.13 1.14 12.61
C TRP A 87 -1.03 1.84 13.42
N ASN A 88 -0.31 1.08 14.24
CA ASN A 88 0.70 1.63 15.14
C ASN A 88 1.87 2.27 14.38
N ILE A 89 2.32 1.64 13.30
CA ILE A 89 3.38 2.18 12.44
C ILE A 89 2.92 3.48 11.79
N TYR A 90 1.71 3.49 11.22
CA TYR A 90 1.14 4.70 10.64
C TYR A 90 1.00 5.84 11.66
N ALA A 91 0.49 5.54 12.87
CA ALA A 91 0.36 6.52 13.94
C ALA A 91 1.73 7.08 14.38
N ALA A 92 2.76 6.24 14.45
CA ALA A 92 4.12 6.65 14.74
C ALA A 92 4.68 7.56 13.65
N TRP A 93 4.51 7.21 12.37
CA TRP A 93 4.96 8.03 11.25
C TRP A 93 4.29 9.39 11.19
N MET A 94 2.98 9.45 11.46
CA MET A 94 2.24 10.72 11.47
C MET A 94 2.59 11.62 12.67
N ARG A 95 3.23 11.07 13.71
CA ARG A 95 3.74 11.82 14.87
C ARG A 95 5.24 12.04 14.81
N ALA A 96 5.92 11.49 13.80
CA ALA A 96 7.35 11.63 13.65
C ALA A 96 7.67 13.10 13.36
N VAL A 97 8.44 13.70 14.26
CA VAL A 97 8.94 15.06 14.12
C VAL A 97 10.35 14.93 13.56
N PRO A 98 10.65 15.46 12.35
CA PRO A 98 12.01 15.40 11.82
C PRO A 98 12.96 16.14 12.76
N ASP A 99 14.16 15.58 12.95
CA ASP A 99 15.21 16.24 13.72
C ASP A 99 15.64 17.57 13.07
N SER A 100 16.29 18.43 13.85
CA SER A 100 16.69 19.76 13.38
C SER A 100 17.67 19.70 12.22
N ALA A 101 18.59 18.72 12.20
CA ALA A 101 19.57 18.56 11.13
C ALA A 101 18.92 18.20 9.78
N TRP A 102 17.87 17.38 9.81
CA TRP A 102 17.06 17.04 8.65
C TRP A 102 16.27 18.25 8.13
N ARG A 103 15.73 19.08 9.02
CA ARG A 103 15.02 20.31 8.63
C ARG A 103 15.94 21.33 7.96
N GLU A 104 17.12 21.52 8.51
CA GLU A 104 18.12 22.46 7.99
C GLU A 104 18.63 22.04 6.61
N SER A 105 18.94 20.75 6.42
CA SER A 105 19.37 20.22 5.10
C SER A 105 18.27 20.27 4.03
N SER A 106 17.01 20.13 4.43
CA SER A 106 15.85 20.25 3.52
C SER A 106 15.62 21.69 3.04
N GLN A 107 15.88 22.70 3.90
CA GLN A 107 15.77 24.12 3.54
C GLN A 107 16.88 24.57 2.59
N VAL A 108 18.11 24.08 2.79
CA VAL A 108 19.23 24.37 1.88
C VAL A 108 18.97 23.81 0.48
N SER A 109 18.40 22.61 0.40
CA SER A 109 18.06 21.97 -0.88
C SER A 109 16.93 22.68 -1.62
N ALA A 110 15.93 23.21 -0.90
CA ALA A 110 14.85 24.01 -1.49
C ALA A 110 15.33 25.38 -1.99
N ALA A 111 16.23 26.04 -1.27
CA ALA A 111 16.79 27.33 -1.66
C ALA A 111 17.73 27.25 -2.88
N GLN A 112 18.42 26.12 -3.08
CA GLN A 112 19.29 25.90 -4.24
C GLN A 112 18.51 25.56 -5.52
N GLY A 113 17.30 24.98 -5.42
CA GLY A 113 16.44 24.71 -6.58
C GLY A 113 15.82 25.96 -7.21
N GLU A 114 15.69 27.06 -6.47
CA GLU A 114 15.14 28.32 -6.99
C GLU A 114 16.18 29.17 -7.75
N SER A 115 17.48 28.92 -7.56
CA SER A 115 18.54 29.69 -8.24
C SER A 115 18.88 29.19 -9.66
N GLU A 116 18.43 28.00 -10.07
CA GLU A 116 18.77 27.40 -11.38
C GLU A 116 17.71 27.61 -12.48
N THR A 117 16.63 28.34 -12.21
CA THR A 117 15.57 28.63 -13.22
C THR A 117 15.52 30.10 -13.68
N GLY A 118 16.50 30.92 -13.33
CA GLY A 118 16.67 32.27 -13.87
C GLY A 118 17.36 32.26 -15.24
N ILE A 119 16.57 32.14 -16.30
CA ILE A 119 16.93 32.53 -17.68
C ILE A 119 16.97 34.06 -17.76
#